data_AF-A0A936KGA4-F1
#
_entry.id   AF-A0A936KGA4-F1
#
_cell.length_a   1.000
_cell.length_b   1.000
_cell.length_c   1.000
_cell.angle_alpha   90.00
_cell.angle_beta   90.00
_cell.angle_gamma   90.00
#
_symmetry.space_group_name_H-M   'P 1'
#
loop_
_entity.id
_entity.type
_entity.pdbx_description
1 polymer ?
#
loop_
_entity_poly.entity_id
_entity_poly.type
_entity_poly.pdbx_seq_one_letter_code
_entity_poly.pdbx_strand_id
1 'polypeptide(L)'
;MMQPECFLAFAPRGGGLLCAVTYVAEGDDVCGWFIGLRDYAYPSAYFRIERFFSADEKRFYATAGADVYGGWRFDYAKSAPVLAPAIPVDDALCHRLDRLQDVFAAEWLRFGDDRRFAAEKAAYAADDLPAGEVLVQHDKLARFDRDKPVWTFYSHGFNDEVLNYMGPRWPLDYGAE
;
A
#
# COMPACT_ATOMS: atom_id res chain seq x y z
N MET A 1 -7.44 -17.38 -11.63
CA MET A 1 -7.61 -16.42 -10.52
C MET A 1 -6.37 -15.54 -10.55
N MET A 2 -6.51 -14.24 -10.77
CA MET A 2 -5.35 -13.34 -10.85
C MET A 2 -4.88 -13.10 -9.42
N GLN A 3 -3.64 -13.50 -9.11
CA GLN A 3 -3.07 -13.33 -7.78
C GLN A 3 -2.64 -11.86 -7.63
N PRO A 4 -2.99 -11.19 -6.54
CA PRO A 4 -2.57 -9.81 -6.35
C PRO A 4 -1.05 -9.71 -6.20
N GLU A 5 -0.50 -8.64 -6.75
CA GLU A 5 0.90 -8.29 -6.61
C GLU A 5 1.04 -7.37 -5.40
N CYS A 6 2.03 -7.62 -4.56
CA CYS A 6 2.26 -6.81 -3.37
C CYS A 6 3.73 -6.56 -3.07
N PHE A 7 3.95 -5.42 -2.42
CA PHE A 7 5.24 -4.96 -1.95
C PHE A 7 5.11 -4.47 -0.51
N LEU A 8 6.08 -4.79 0.34
CA LEU A 8 6.18 -4.26 1.69
C LEU A 8 7.61 -3.80 1.95
N ALA A 9 7.76 -2.67 2.65
CA ALA A 9 9.03 -2.17 3.16
C ALA A 9 8.96 -2.00 4.68
N PHE A 10 9.98 -2.48 5.38
CA PHE A 10 10.05 -2.51 6.83
C PHE A 10 11.45 -2.09 7.33
N ALA A 11 11.50 -1.14 8.26
CA ALA A 11 12.73 -0.70 8.91
C ALA A 11 12.86 -1.36 10.31
N PRO A 12 13.73 -2.38 10.49
CA PRO A 12 13.96 -3.01 11.79
C PRO A 12 14.65 -2.08 12.81
N ARG A 13 15.24 -0.97 12.35
CA ARG A 13 15.89 0.04 13.18
C ARG A 13 15.30 1.44 12.92
N GLY A 14 13.97 1.53 12.94
CA GLY A 14 13.26 2.77 12.62
C GLY A 14 11.78 2.68 12.97
N GLY A 15 10.91 3.20 12.10
CA GLY A 15 9.46 3.27 12.31
C GLY A 15 8.70 1.94 12.21
N GLY A 16 9.37 0.83 11.88
CA GLY A 16 8.72 -0.45 11.59
C GLY A 16 8.20 -0.49 10.15
N LEU A 17 6.91 -0.75 9.95
CA LEU A 17 6.32 -0.76 8.62
C LEU A 17 6.46 0.63 7.98
N LEU A 18 7.21 0.73 6.90
CA LEU A 18 7.36 1.98 6.14
C LEU A 18 6.22 2.11 5.14
N CYS A 19 5.96 1.05 4.38
CA CYS A 19 4.88 1.03 3.41
C CYS A 19 4.45 -0.40 3.07
N ALA A 20 3.22 -0.51 2.60
CA ALA A 20 2.69 -1.70 1.96
C ALA A 20 1.79 -1.30 0.79
N VAL A 21 1.92 -2.02 -0.32
CA VAL A 21 1.13 -1.85 -1.54
C VAL A 21 0.62 -3.21 -1.96
N THR A 22 -0.63 -3.26 -2.38
CA THR A 22 -1.20 -4.42 -3.10
C THR A 22 -1.98 -3.91 -4.31
N TYR A 23 -1.85 -4.58 -5.45
CA TYR A 23 -2.58 -4.22 -6.65
C TYR A 23 -2.91 -5.43 -7.52
N VAL A 24 -3.78 -5.17 -8.50
CA VAL A 24 -4.05 -6.06 -9.64
C VAL A 24 -3.93 -5.26 -10.93
N ALA A 25 -3.44 -5.91 -11.98
CA ALA A 25 -3.48 -5.38 -13.33
C ALA A 25 -4.81 -5.74 -14.00
N GLU A 26 -5.45 -4.80 -14.68
CA GLU A 26 -6.67 -5.02 -15.45
C GLU A 26 -6.55 -4.34 -16.82
N GLY A 27 -6.26 -5.15 -17.84
CA GLY A 27 -5.91 -4.61 -19.16
C GLY A 27 -4.63 -3.77 -19.06
N ASP A 28 -4.71 -2.51 -19.48
CA ASP A 28 -3.59 -1.57 -19.40
C ASP A 28 -3.51 -0.83 -18.06
N ASP A 29 -4.49 -1.02 -17.17
CA ASP A 29 -4.59 -0.28 -15.92
C ASP A 29 -4.03 -1.08 -14.73
N VAL A 30 -3.64 -0.35 -13.68
CA VAL A 30 -3.28 -0.92 -12.38
C VAL A 30 -4.20 -0.33 -11.32
N CYS A 31 -4.86 -1.17 -10.54
CA CYS A 31 -5.77 -0.76 -9.47
C CYS A 31 -5.35 -1.43 -8.16
N GLY A 32 -5.34 -0.67 -7.06
CA GLY A 32 -4.84 -1.21 -5.80
C GLY A 32 -5.16 -0.41 -4.57
N TRP A 33 -4.53 -0.81 -3.48
CA TRP A 33 -4.57 -0.17 -2.19
C TRP A 33 -3.16 -0.05 -1.64
N PHE A 34 -2.91 1.03 -0.91
CA PHE A 34 -1.66 1.23 -0.20
C PHE A 34 -1.89 1.75 1.21
N ILE A 35 -0.87 1.56 2.05
CA ILE A 35 -0.74 2.16 3.36
C ILE A 35 0.73 2.44 3.65
N GLY A 36 1.04 3.46 4.44
CA GLY A 36 2.37 3.56 5.01
C GLY A 36 2.59 4.74 5.91
N LEU A 37 3.76 4.77 6.54
CA LEU A 37 4.12 5.67 7.60
C LEU A 37 4.40 7.08 7.06
N ARG A 38 3.66 8.06 7.57
CA ARG A 38 3.90 9.48 7.34
C ARG A 38 3.47 10.29 8.56
N ASP A 39 4.34 11.17 9.04
CA ASP A 39 4.06 12.06 10.18
C ASP A 39 3.49 11.30 11.41
N TYR A 40 4.06 10.12 11.70
CA TYR A 40 3.64 9.19 12.75
C TYR A 40 2.25 8.56 12.59
N ALA A 41 1.60 8.74 11.45
CA ALA A 41 0.33 8.10 11.09
C ALA A 41 0.52 7.13 9.92
N TYR A 42 -0.52 6.33 9.65
CA TYR A 42 -0.55 5.40 8.52
C TYR A 42 -1.65 5.78 7.52
N PRO A 43 -1.51 6.88 6.76
CA PRO A 43 -2.43 7.17 5.67
C PRO A 43 -2.49 5.99 4.69
N SER A 44 -3.70 5.67 4.26
CA SER A 44 -4.00 4.68 3.24
C SER A 44 -4.90 5.28 2.18
N ALA A 45 -4.85 4.73 0.97
CA ALA A 45 -5.81 5.05 -0.06
C ALA A 45 -5.92 3.92 -1.08
N TYR A 46 -7.06 3.89 -1.75
CA TYR A 46 -7.19 3.17 -3.00
C TYR A 46 -6.64 4.01 -4.13
N PHE A 47 -6.14 3.35 -5.17
CA PHE A 47 -5.62 4.01 -6.34
C PHE A 47 -5.97 3.29 -7.64
N ARG A 48 -5.91 4.05 -8.72
CA ARG A 48 -5.91 3.56 -10.10
C ARG A 48 -4.88 4.32 -10.92
N ILE A 49 -4.03 3.59 -11.62
CA ILE A 49 -3.15 4.13 -12.64
C ILE A 49 -3.69 3.67 -13.98
N GLU A 50 -4.33 4.58 -14.71
CA GLU A 50 -4.83 4.29 -16.05
C GLU A 50 -3.67 4.22 -17.04
N ARG A 51 -3.77 3.30 -18.00
CA ARG A 51 -2.84 3.15 -19.14
C ARG A 51 -1.40 2.92 -18.70
N PHE A 52 -1.21 2.26 -17.56
CA PHE A 52 0.10 1.93 -17.02
C PHE A 52 0.95 1.12 -18.01
N PHE A 53 0.36 0.11 -18.64
CA PHE A 53 1.04 -0.76 -19.60
C PHE A 53 0.94 -0.29 -21.06
N SER A 54 0.36 0.90 -21.29
CA SER A 54 0.26 1.50 -22.62
C SER A 54 1.39 2.53 -22.85
N ALA A 55 1.63 2.85 -24.12
CA ALA A 55 2.49 3.96 -24.55
C ALA A 55 1.83 5.33 -24.34
N ASP A 56 0.53 5.37 -24.05
CA ASP A 56 -0.23 6.59 -23.81
C ASP A 56 0.15 7.28 -22.49
N GLU A 57 -0.31 8.52 -22.35
CA GLU A 57 -0.19 9.26 -21.09
C GLU A 57 -0.94 8.56 -19.95
N LYS A 58 -0.22 8.32 -18.85
CA LYS A 58 -0.74 7.71 -17.63
C LYS A 58 -1.52 8.71 -16.80
N ARG A 59 -2.58 8.24 -16.13
CA ARG A 59 -3.32 9.04 -15.13
C ARG A 59 -3.30 8.33 -13.79
N PHE A 60 -3.06 9.07 -12.71
CA PHE A 60 -2.95 8.49 -11.38
C PHE A 60 -4.04 9.06 -10.48
N TYR A 61 -5.08 8.26 -10.27
CA TYR A 61 -6.18 8.57 -9.36
C TYR A 61 -5.97 7.97 -7.98
N ALA A 62 -6.42 8.67 -6.94
CA ALA A 62 -6.50 8.14 -5.59
C ALA A 62 -7.76 8.62 -4.84
N THR A 63 -8.21 7.84 -3.87
CA THR A 63 -9.31 8.18 -2.96
C THR A 63 -8.84 9.07 -1.82
N ALA A 64 -9.77 9.66 -1.07
CA ALA A 64 -9.47 10.30 0.20
C ALA A 64 -9.55 9.26 1.32
N GLY A 65 -8.39 8.78 1.79
CA GLY A 65 -8.37 7.67 2.75
C GLY A 65 -8.85 6.37 2.12
N ALA A 66 -9.33 5.45 2.96
CA ALA A 66 -9.90 4.16 2.54
C ALA A 66 -11.39 4.25 2.12
N ASP A 67 -11.87 5.40 1.64
CA ASP A 67 -13.25 5.56 1.16
C ASP A 67 -13.32 5.42 -0.38
N VAL A 68 -13.47 4.19 -0.87
CA VAL A 68 -13.59 3.91 -2.32
C VAL A 68 -14.92 4.38 -2.92
N TYR A 69 -16.01 4.30 -2.15
CA TYR A 69 -17.34 4.71 -2.60
C TYR A 69 -17.47 6.24 -2.67
N GLY A 70 -16.60 6.97 -1.96
CA GLY A 70 -16.45 8.43 -2.04
C GLY A 70 -15.85 8.95 -3.36
N GLY A 71 -15.40 8.06 -4.26
CA GLY A 71 -14.87 8.40 -5.58
C GLY A 71 -13.37 8.70 -5.59
N TRP A 72 -12.80 8.82 -6.79
CA TRP A 72 -11.47 9.38 -6.99
C TRP A 72 -11.47 10.86 -6.64
N ARG A 73 -10.66 11.23 -5.64
CA ARG A 73 -10.56 12.58 -5.07
C ARG A 73 -9.29 13.30 -5.49
N PHE A 74 -8.27 12.55 -5.89
CA PHE A 74 -7.00 13.07 -6.33
C PHE A 74 -6.67 12.57 -7.73
N ASP A 75 -6.02 13.42 -8.52
CA ASP A 75 -5.40 13.14 -9.81
C ASP A 75 -3.95 13.64 -9.76
N TYR A 76 -3.04 12.76 -9.38
CA TYR A 76 -1.62 13.06 -9.22
C TYR A 76 -0.88 13.24 -10.55
N ALA A 77 -1.56 13.11 -11.70
CA ALA A 77 -0.99 13.56 -12.98
C ALA A 77 -1.04 15.09 -13.13
N LYS A 78 -1.79 15.80 -12.26
CA LYS A 78 -1.94 17.26 -12.29
C LYS A 78 -1.16 17.95 -11.19
N SER A 79 -0.69 19.17 -11.46
CA SER A 79 -0.02 20.03 -10.47
C SER A 79 -0.92 20.41 -9.29
N ALA A 80 -2.24 20.53 -9.54
CA ALA A 80 -3.26 20.68 -8.51
C ALA A 80 -4.09 19.38 -8.46
N PRO A 81 -3.77 18.44 -7.55
CA PRO A 81 -4.27 17.09 -7.66
C PRO A 81 -5.73 16.94 -7.20
N VAL A 82 -6.29 17.88 -6.43
CA VAL A 82 -7.64 17.71 -5.85
C VAL A 82 -8.73 17.85 -6.91
N LEU A 83 -9.60 16.85 -7.00
CA LEU A 83 -10.76 16.81 -7.88
C LEU A 83 -12.02 17.31 -7.15
N ALA A 84 -12.73 18.26 -7.77
CA ALA A 84 -14.02 18.75 -7.31
C ALA A 84 -14.96 18.97 -8.52
N PRO A 85 -15.99 18.12 -8.72
CA PRO A 85 -16.39 16.98 -7.89
C PRO A 85 -15.45 15.77 -8.02
N ALA A 86 -15.60 14.80 -7.10
CA ALA A 86 -14.94 13.50 -7.20
C ALA A 86 -15.45 12.73 -8.44
N ILE A 87 -14.59 11.90 -9.03
CA ILE A 87 -14.99 10.99 -10.11
C ILE A 87 -15.53 9.70 -9.47
N PRO A 88 -16.78 9.29 -9.73
CA PRO A 88 -17.31 8.04 -9.18
C PRO A 88 -16.46 6.84 -9.60
N VAL A 89 -16.28 5.90 -8.67
CA VAL A 89 -15.71 4.58 -8.95
C VAL A 89 -16.88 3.64 -9.27
N ASP A 90 -16.73 2.77 -10.27
CA ASP A 90 -17.73 1.75 -10.57
C ASP A 90 -17.89 0.76 -9.40
N ASP A 91 -19.13 0.39 -9.08
CA ASP A 91 -19.45 -0.46 -7.92
C ASP A 91 -18.71 -1.81 -7.94
N ALA A 92 -18.52 -2.40 -9.13
CA ALA A 92 -17.80 -3.67 -9.23
C ALA A 92 -16.31 -3.50 -8.92
N LEU A 93 -15.73 -2.34 -9.26
CA LEU A 93 -14.36 -2.00 -8.90
C LEU A 93 -14.24 -1.68 -7.40
N CYS A 94 -15.20 -0.97 -6.81
CA CYS A 94 -15.26 -0.72 -5.36
C CYS A 94 -15.19 -2.03 -4.57
N HIS A 95 -16.11 -2.96 -4.84
CA HIS A 95 -16.16 -4.26 -4.16
C HIS A 95 -14.90 -5.11 -4.36
N ARG A 96 -14.27 -4.99 -5.53
CA ARG A 96 -13.02 -5.69 -5.83
C ARG A 96 -11.86 -5.13 -5.02
N LEU A 97 -11.75 -3.81 -4.94
CA LEU A 97 -10.71 -3.11 -4.19
C LEU A 97 -10.86 -3.34 -2.68
N ASP A 98 -12.08 -3.28 -2.14
CA ASP A 98 -12.36 -3.64 -0.74
C ASP A 98 -11.88 -5.06 -0.43
N ARG A 99 -12.26 -6.04 -1.27
CA ARG A 99 -11.83 -7.42 -1.08
C ARG A 99 -10.31 -7.57 -1.19
N LEU A 100 -9.69 -6.85 -2.11
CA LEU A 100 -8.24 -6.87 -2.29
C LEU A 100 -7.53 -6.37 -1.02
N GLN A 101 -7.97 -5.24 -0.47
CA GLN A 101 -7.47 -4.70 0.79
C GLN A 101 -7.68 -5.71 1.93
N ASP A 102 -8.90 -6.24 2.09
CA ASP A 102 -9.23 -7.15 3.19
C ASP A 102 -8.35 -8.40 3.19
N VAL A 103 -8.18 -9.03 2.03
CA VAL A 103 -7.36 -10.25 1.89
C VAL A 103 -5.89 -9.93 2.19
N PHE A 104 -5.37 -8.84 1.64
CA PHE A 104 -4.00 -8.43 1.86
C PHE A 104 -3.74 -8.09 3.33
N ALA A 105 -4.59 -7.26 3.93
CA ALA A 105 -4.52 -6.87 5.33
C ALA A 105 -4.60 -8.09 6.26
N ALA A 106 -5.53 -9.01 6.01
CA ALA A 106 -5.67 -10.23 6.80
C ALA A 106 -4.45 -11.14 6.71
N GLU A 107 -3.78 -11.21 5.55
CA GLU A 107 -2.57 -12.02 5.37
C GLU A 107 -1.31 -11.37 5.92
N TRP A 108 -1.16 -10.05 5.78
CA TRP A 108 0.13 -9.39 6.00
C TRP A 108 0.18 -8.46 7.20
N LEU A 109 -0.94 -7.87 7.60
CA LEU A 109 -0.96 -6.75 8.53
C LEU A 109 -1.71 -7.07 9.83
N ARG A 110 -1.41 -6.29 10.87
CA ARG A 110 -2.17 -6.19 12.11
C ARG A 110 -2.32 -4.72 12.48
N PHE A 111 -3.53 -4.34 12.84
CA PHE A 111 -3.89 -2.97 13.23
C PHE A 111 -4.12 -2.93 14.74
N GLY A 112 -3.91 -1.76 15.36
CA GLY A 112 -3.98 -1.57 16.81
C GLY A 112 -5.29 -1.99 17.48
N ASP A 113 -6.39 -2.04 16.73
CA ASP A 113 -7.72 -2.47 17.17
C ASP A 113 -7.96 -3.99 17.04
N ASP A 114 -7.04 -4.74 16.43
CA ASP A 114 -7.11 -6.20 16.33
C ASP A 114 -6.87 -6.84 17.71
N ARG A 115 -7.72 -7.81 18.08
CA ARG A 115 -7.59 -8.61 19.30
C ARG A 115 -6.24 -9.31 19.41
N ARG A 116 -5.58 -9.60 18.28
CA ARG A 116 -4.26 -10.26 18.21
C ARG A 116 -3.09 -9.29 18.28
N PHE A 117 -3.33 -7.98 18.15
CA PHE A 117 -2.28 -6.96 18.09
C PHE A 117 -1.35 -6.98 19.30
N ALA A 118 -1.88 -7.19 20.51
CA ALA A 118 -1.08 -7.25 21.73
C ALA A 118 -0.07 -8.43 21.72
N ALA A 119 -0.48 -9.58 21.17
CA ALA A 119 0.42 -10.74 21.04
C ALA A 119 1.49 -10.48 19.97
N GLU A 120 1.10 -9.87 18.85
CA GLU A 120 2.01 -9.45 17.78
C GLU A 120 3.10 -8.50 18.31
N LYS A 121 2.69 -7.48 19.07
CA LYS A 121 3.59 -6.50 19.68
C LYS A 121 4.56 -7.14 20.67
N ALA A 122 4.14 -8.16 21.41
CA ALA A 122 5.02 -8.90 22.31
C ALA A 122 6.07 -9.72 21.55
N ALA A 123 5.72 -10.32 20.41
CA ALA A 123 6.67 -11.03 19.55
C ALA A 123 7.70 -10.06 18.95
N TYR A 124 7.27 -8.88 18.50
CA TYR A 124 8.16 -7.81 18.05
C TYR A 124 9.15 -7.39 19.14
N ALA A 125 8.68 -7.19 20.37
CA ALA A 125 9.53 -6.81 21.49
C ALA A 125 10.56 -7.89 21.87
N ALA A 126 10.21 -9.18 21.71
CA ALA A 126 11.14 -10.29 21.97
C ALA A 126 12.33 -10.32 20.99
N ASP A 127 12.14 -9.77 19.79
CA ASP A 127 13.14 -9.70 18.73
C ASP A 127 13.75 -8.29 18.57
N ASP A 128 13.54 -7.40 19.55
CA ASP A 128 13.99 -5.99 19.53
C ASP A 128 13.54 -5.21 18.29
N LEU A 129 12.35 -5.51 17.77
CA LEU A 129 11.76 -4.86 16.59
C LEU A 129 10.83 -3.70 16.96
N PRO A 130 10.80 -2.62 16.15
CA PRO A 130 9.90 -1.50 16.36
C PRO A 130 8.45 -1.88 16.08
N ALA A 131 7.56 -1.54 17.02
CA ALA A 131 6.13 -1.79 16.92
C ALA A 131 5.32 -0.48 16.86
N GLY A 132 4.89 -0.11 15.66
CA GLY A 132 3.99 1.04 15.40
C GLY A 132 2.51 0.68 15.55
N GLU A 133 1.61 1.53 15.02
CA GLU A 133 0.15 1.30 15.02
C GLU A 133 -0.31 0.25 14.00
N VAL A 134 0.51 0.03 12.97
CA VAL A 134 0.34 -1.03 11.97
C VAL A 134 1.60 -1.90 11.99
N LEU A 135 1.40 -3.20 12.18
CA LEU A 135 2.48 -4.18 12.18
C LEU A 135 2.37 -5.06 10.96
N VAL A 136 3.52 -5.52 10.45
CA VAL A 136 3.55 -6.72 9.62
C VAL A 136 3.35 -7.91 10.57
N GLN A 137 2.65 -8.95 10.12
CA GLN A 137 2.60 -10.19 10.88
C GLN A 137 4.03 -10.73 11.06
N HIS A 138 4.42 -10.98 12.31
CA HIS A 138 5.77 -11.30 12.73
C HIS A 138 6.32 -12.54 12.02
N ASP A 139 5.48 -13.57 11.87
CA ASP A 139 5.82 -14.79 11.12
C ASP A 139 6.13 -14.51 9.64
N LYS A 140 5.54 -13.47 9.05
CA LYS A 140 5.78 -13.05 7.66
C LYS A 140 7.09 -12.30 7.49
N LEU A 141 7.69 -11.74 8.56
CA LEU A 141 8.99 -11.07 8.45
C LEU A 141 10.10 -12.02 7.98
N ALA A 142 9.95 -13.33 8.15
CA ALA A 142 10.87 -14.33 7.60
C ALA A 142 10.90 -14.38 6.06
N ARG A 143 9.89 -13.80 5.40
CA ARG A 143 9.79 -13.73 3.93
C ARG A 143 10.52 -12.53 3.32
N PHE A 144 10.91 -11.55 4.13
CA PHE A 144 11.54 -10.34 3.65
C PHE A 144 13.00 -10.63 3.28
N ASP A 145 13.49 -9.95 2.24
CA ASP A 145 14.92 -9.76 2.01
C ASP A 145 15.48 -8.87 3.12
N ARG A 146 16.50 -9.36 3.83
CA ARG A 146 17.12 -8.72 5.00
C ARG A 146 18.55 -8.24 4.74
N ASP A 147 19.01 -8.31 3.49
CA ASP A 147 20.38 -7.92 3.12
C ASP A 147 20.58 -6.39 3.13
N LYS A 148 19.49 -5.62 3.19
CA LYS A 148 19.48 -4.16 3.22
C LYS A 148 19.00 -3.62 4.57
N PRO A 149 19.33 -2.35 4.92
CA PRO A 149 18.83 -1.71 6.14
C PRO A 149 17.32 -1.64 6.21
N VAL A 150 16.67 -1.44 5.05
CA VAL A 150 15.22 -1.59 4.88
C VAL A 150 14.96 -2.99 4.35
N TRP A 151 14.25 -3.77 5.12
CA TRP A 151 13.79 -5.09 4.71
C TRP A 151 12.66 -4.93 3.71
N THR A 152 12.70 -5.67 2.61
CA THR A 152 11.68 -5.59 1.56
C THR A 152 11.11 -6.95 1.22
N PHE A 153 9.82 -7.00 0.92
CA PHE A 153 9.18 -8.16 0.32
C PHE A 153 8.53 -7.78 -0.99
N TYR A 154 8.69 -8.62 -2.00
CA TYR A 154 7.99 -8.55 -3.28
C TYR A 154 7.26 -9.88 -3.50
N SER A 155 5.99 -9.81 -3.88
CA SER A 155 5.30 -11.00 -4.39
C SER A 155 5.94 -11.47 -5.70
N HIS A 156 5.77 -12.75 -6.02
CA HIS A 156 6.14 -13.25 -7.33
C HIS A 156 5.40 -12.49 -8.44
N GLY A 157 6.13 -11.92 -9.40
CA GLY A 157 5.56 -11.16 -10.51
C GLY A 157 5.37 -9.66 -10.28
N PHE A 158 5.69 -9.15 -9.07
CA PHE A 158 5.58 -7.72 -8.80
C PHE A 158 6.38 -6.88 -9.81
N ASN A 159 5.74 -5.86 -10.38
CA ASN A 159 6.35 -4.92 -11.29
C ASN A 159 6.86 -3.68 -10.54
N ASP A 160 8.18 -3.55 -10.44
CA ASP A 160 8.86 -2.46 -9.75
C ASP A 160 8.59 -1.08 -10.38
N GLU A 161 8.26 -1.01 -11.67
CA GLU A 161 7.87 0.24 -12.32
C GLU A 161 6.60 0.85 -11.73
N VAL A 162 5.69 0.03 -11.17
CA VAL A 162 4.48 0.55 -10.50
C VAL A 162 4.90 1.35 -9.27
N LEU A 163 5.82 0.80 -8.48
CA LEU A 163 6.35 1.47 -7.30
C LEU A 163 7.15 2.73 -7.68
N ASN A 164 7.99 2.65 -8.70
CA ASN A 164 8.76 3.80 -9.20
C ASN A 164 7.85 4.94 -9.69
N TYR A 165 6.74 4.60 -10.34
CA TYR A 165 5.78 5.58 -10.82
C TYR A 165 5.00 6.23 -9.66
N MET A 166 4.60 5.43 -8.66
CA MET A 166 3.87 5.91 -7.49
C MET A 166 4.73 6.77 -6.57
N GLY A 167 5.97 6.35 -6.29
CA GLY A 167 6.85 6.93 -5.26
C GLY A 167 6.88 8.47 -5.23
N PRO A 168 7.23 9.17 -6.33
CA PRO A 168 7.32 10.63 -6.34
C PRO A 168 5.98 11.37 -6.18
N ARG A 169 4.86 10.67 -6.41
CA ARG A 169 3.49 11.22 -6.41
C ARG A 169 2.74 10.84 -5.14
N TRP A 170 3.28 9.88 -4.41
CA TRP A 170 2.71 9.30 -3.22
C TRP A 170 3.31 9.97 -1.98
N PRO A 171 2.52 10.23 -0.93
CA PRO A 171 2.99 10.58 0.42
C PRO A 171 4.15 9.80 1.05
N LEU A 172 4.62 8.69 0.49
CA LEU A 172 5.61 7.84 1.14
C LEU A 172 7.01 8.08 0.57
N ASP A 173 7.62 9.15 1.05
CA ASP A 173 9.05 9.34 0.90
C ASP A 173 9.77 8.53 1.99
N TYR A 174 9.90 7.21 1.78
CA TYR A 174 10.62 6.32 2.71
C TYR A 174 12.10 6.12 2.32
N GLY A 175 12.55 6.81 1.26
CA GLY A 175 13.94 6.82 0.78
C GLY A 175 14.70 8.12 1.08
N ALA A 176 14.04 9.13 1.63
CA ALA A 176 14.68 10.36 2.09
C ALA A 176 15.15 10.21 3.55
N GLU A 177 16.32 9.60 3.73
CA GLU A 177 17.20 9.86 4.89
C GLU A 177 18.41 10.69 4.46
#